data_AF-A0A3M1N2J8-F1
#
_entry.id   AF-A0A3M1N2J8-F1
#
_cell.length_a   1.000
_cell.length_b   1.000
_cell.length_c   1.000
_cell.angle_alpha   90.00
_cell.angle_beta   90.00
_cell.angle_gamma   90.00
#
_symmetry.space_group_name_H-M   'P 1'
#
loop_
_entity.id
_entity.type
_entity.pdbx_description
1 polymer ?
#
loop_
_entity_poly.entity_id
_entity_poly.type
_entity_poly.pdbx_seq_one_letter_code
_entity_poly.pdbx_strand_id
1 'polypeptide(L)'
;MVVTCLFWRARCIPSARPLNLMTQSFISCPWCTQRNPVDALTCRFCGGPLPSGDRLPSLPPPPRKLPKGYAPRLLRSRTEFTIGVVFIALGLPMCFIFSGIGLGTGIWLFLLIGGGLSSIFVLLGAGLLYFSWRPISRHLRCYRHGMLAAAEISDVFEDHSVVVNGQYPWVIRYQYRAAGQVWEGEERLERSLPESIHVGQKTHALYLPEAPGVSVLFPSLV
;
A
#
# COMPACT_ATOMS: atom_id res chain seq x y z
N MET A 1 -11.00 -8.42 83.26
CA MET A 1 -10.71 -9.57 82.37
C MET A 1 -11.78 -9.61 81.28
N VAL A 2 -11.47 -9.10 80.08
CA VAL A 2 -12.35 -9.21 78.91
C VAL A 2 -11.52 -9.85 77.82
N VAL A 3 -11.77 -11.15 77.58
CA VAL A 3 -11.13 -11.93 76.53
C VAL A 3 -11.93 -11.70 75.26
N THR A 4 -11.30 -11.05 74.26
CA THR A 4 -11.94 -10.73 72.98
C THR A 4 -11.47 -11.76 71.95
N CYS A 5 -12.36 -12.67 71.55
CA CYS A 5 -12.13 -13.65 70.49
C CYS A 5 -12.03 -12.96 69.13
N LEU A 6 -10.84 -12.95 68.52
CA LEU A 6 -10.61 -12.55 67.13
C LEU A 6 -11.11 -13.67 66.18
N PHE A 7 -12.27 -13.43 65.56
CA PHE A 7 -12.83 -14.26 64.49
C PHE A 7 -12.04 -14.07 63.19
N TRP A 8 -11.22 -15.07 62.82
CA TRP A 8 -10.49 -15.11 61.56
C TRP A 8 -11.43 -15.67 60.46
N ARG A 9 -12.08 -14.79 59.68
CA ARG A 9 -12.84 -15.18 58.48
C ARG A 9 -11.86 -15.48 57.33
N ALA A 10 -11.56 -16.77 57.13
CA ALA A 10 -10.91 -17.25 55.91
C ALA A 10 -11.79 -16.91 54.69
N ARG A 11 -11.35 -15.96 53.87
CA ARG A 11 -11.96 -15.70 52.56
C ARG A 11 -11.43 -16.75 51.58
N CYS A 12 -12.30 -17.63 51.11
CA CYS A 12 -12.02 -18.49 49.96
C CYS A 12 -11.68 -17.59 48.76
N ILE A 13 -10.44 -17.65 48.29
CA ILE A 13 -10.04 -17.05 47.01
C ILE A 13 -10.67 -17.93 45.91
N PRO A 14 -11.56 -17.39 45.06
CA PRO A 14 -12.13 -18.17 43.97
C PRO A 14 -11.00 -18.61 43.04
N SER A 15 -10.96 -19.92 42.80
CA SER A 15 -10.16 -20.64 41.81
C SER A 15 -9.79 -19.78 40.60
N ALA A 16 -8.48 -19.63 40.39
CA ALA A 16 -7.91 -18.99 39.21
C ALA A 16 -8.53 -19.61 37.95
N ARG A 17 -9.28 -18.82 37.18
CA ARG A 17 -9.65 -19.21 35.81
C ARG A 17 -8.35 -19.52 35.08
N PRO A 18 -8.20 -20.70 34.45
CA PRO A 18 -7.06 -20.94 33.58
C PRO A 18 -7.09 -19.85 32.52
N LEU A 19 -6.04 -19.01 32.50
CA LEU A 19 -5.71 -18.19 31.35
C LEU A 19 -5.45 -19.17 30.22
N ASN A 20 -6.50 -19.49 29.46
CA ASN A 20 -6.37 -19.96 28.10
C ASN A 20 -5.62 -18.84 27.38
N LEU A 21 -4.29 -18.96 27.37
CA LEU A 21 -3.40 -18.38 26.38
C LEU A 21 -3.81 -19.02 25.05
N MET A 22 -4.99 -18.62 24.56
CA MET A 22 -5.31 -18.75 23.16
C MET A 22 -4.25 -17.90 22.48
N THR A 23 -3.27 -18.56 21.88
CA THR A 23 -2.31 -17.96 20.97
C THR A 23 -3.14 -17.30 19.87
N GLN A 24 -3.56 -16.05 20.07
CA GLN A 24 -4.36 -15.32 19.11
C GLN A 24 -3.49 -15.18 17.87
N SER A 25 -3.87 -15.89 16.80
CA SER A 25 -3.23 -15.73 15.51
C SER A 25 -3.58 -14.34 14.97
N PHE A 26 -2.57 -13.65 14.45
CA PHE A 26 -2.70 -12.32 13.89
C PHE A 26 -2.45 -12.37 12.38
N ILE A 27 -3.21 -11.57 11.64
CA ILE A 27 -3.01 -11.32 10.22
C ILE A 27 -2.59 -9.87 10.00
N SER A 28 -1.66 -9.65 9.06
CA SER A 28 -1.23 -8.31 8.66
C SER A 28 -2.18 -7.76 7.60
N CYS A 29 -2.68 -6.54 7.80
CA CYS A 29 -3.56 -5.90 6.83
C CYS A 29 -2.79 -5.59 5.52
N PRO A 30 -3.26 -6.05 4.34
CA PRO A 30 -2.58 -5.73 3.07
C PRO A 30 -2.52 -4.22 2.81
N TRP A 31 -3.59 -3.50 3.14
CA TRP A 31 -3.72 -2.07 2.84
C TRP A 31 -2.83 -1.14 3.66
N CYS A 32 -2.60 -1.46 4.94
CA CYS A 32 -1.90 -0.56 5.87
C CYS A 32 -0.86 -1.25 6.77
N THR A 33 -0.65 -2.56 6.64
CA THR A 33 0.26 -3.40 7.43
C THR A 33 -0.05 -3.54 8.93
N GLN A 34 -1.13 -2.92 9.43
CA GLN A 34 -1.56 -3.09 10.82
C GLN A 34 -1.89 -4.57 11.12
N ARG A 35 -1.44 -5.09 12.27
CA ARG A 35 -1.83 -6.41 12.76
C ARG A 35 -3.28 -6.41 13.29
N ASN A 36 -4.07 -7.37 12.84
CA ASN A 36 -5.46 -7.59 13.24
C ASN A 36 -5.63 -9.06 13.67
N PRO A 37 -6.63 -9.37 14.52
CA PRO A 37 -7.05 -10.75 14.77
C PRO A 37 -7.37 -11.50 13.48
N VAL A 38 -7.09 -12.81 13.41
CA VAL A 38 -7.34 -13.65 12.22
C VAL A 38 -8.81 -13.68 11.77
N ASP A 39 -9.74 -13.47 12.71
CA ASP A 39 -11.19 -13.46 12.50
C ASP A 39 -11.73 -12.07 12.11
N ALA A 40 -10.87 -11.04 12.09
CA ALA A 40 -11.28 -9.71 11.69
C ALA A 40 -11.56 -9.65 10.17
N LEU A 41 -12.77 -9.25 9.78
CA LEU A 41 -13.15 -9.06 8.38
C LEU A 41 -12.69 -7.70 7.82
N THR A 42 -12.44 -6.73 8.70
CA THR A 42 -12.03 -5.36 8.35
C THR A 42 -10.91 -4.89 9.26
N CYS A 43 -9.94 -4.16 8.70
CA CYS A 43 -8.85 -3.60 9.48
C CYS A 43 -9.31 -2.48 10.40
N ARG A 44 -8.97 -2.56 11.68
CA ARG A 44 -9.29 -1.54 12.70
C ARG A 44 -8.68 -0.15 12.46
N PHE A 45 -7.61 -0.06 11.67
CA PHE A 45 -6.89 1.20 11.42
C PHE A 45 -7.35 1.88 10.12
N CYS A 46 -7.24 1.19 8.98
CA CYS A 46 -7.57 1.78 7.68
C CYS A 46 -9.00 1.51 7.19
N GLY A 47 -9.72 0.56 7.82
CA GLY A 47 -11.04 0.11 7.39
C GLY A 47 -11.06 -0.81 6.17
N GLY A 48 -9.89 -1.23 5.66
CA GLY A 48 -9.81 -2.10 4.48
C GLY A 48 -10.26 -3.54 4.76
N PRO A 49 -10.84 -4.23 3.76
CA PRO A 49 -11.26 -5.63 3.91
C PRO A 49 -10.05 -6.53 4.12
N LEU A 50 -10.19 -7.53 4.98
CA LEU A 50 -9.19 -8.55 5.28
C LEU A 50 -9.64 -9.90 4.70
N PRO A 51 -8.70 -10.75 4.26
CA PRO A 51 -9.02 -12.12 3.86
C PRO A 51 -9.51 -12.91 5.07
N SER A 52 -10.65 -13.61 4.95
CA SER A 52 -11.25 -14.39 6.03
C SER A 52 -11.33 -15.87 5.63
N GLY A 53 -10.26 -16.62 5.91
CA GLY A 53 -10.14 -18.03 5.52
C GLY A 53 -10.23 -18.22 4.00
N ASP A 54 -10.90 -19.29 3.58
CA ASP A 54 -11.03 -19.66 2.15
C ASP A 54 -12.07 -18.84 1.37
N ARG A 55 -12.83 -17.99 2.06
CA ARG A 55 -13.84 -17.14 1.40
C ARG A 55 -13.20 -15.83 0.98
N LEU A 56 -13.15 -15.64 -0.34
CA LEU A 56 -12.84 -14.34 -0.92
C LEU A 56 -13.91 -13.32 -0.48
N PRO A 57 -13.54 -12.09 -0.08
CA PRO A 57 -14.50 -11.08 0.33
C PRO A 57 -15.45 -10.75 -0.83
N SER A 58 -16.75 -10.65 -0.58
CA SER A 58 -17.67 -10.03 -1.54
C SER A 58 -17.36 -8.54 -1.62
N LEU A 59 -17.04 -8.03 -2.82
CA LEU A 59 -16.80 -6.61 -2.99
C LEU A 59 -18.11 -5.84 -3.15
N PRO A 60 -18.22 -4.63 -2.57
CA PRO A 60 -19.31 -3.72 -2.91
C PRO A 60 -19.24 -3.30 -4.38
N PRO A 61 -20.37 -2.94 -5.01
CA PRO A 61 -20.38 -2.46 -6.39
C PRO A 61 -19.54 -1.17 -6.54
N PRO A 62 -18.96 -0.90 -7.73
CA PRO A 62 -18.28 0.36 -8.00
C PRO A 62 -19.28 1.54 -8.00
N PRO A 63 -18.90 2.75 -7.56
CA PRO A 63 -17.57 3.16 -7.10
C PRO A 63 -17.30 2.76 -5.64
N ARG A 64 -16.17 2.08 -5.41
CA ARG A 64 -15.73 1.62 -4.09
C ARG A 64 -14.94 2.70 -3.37
N LYS A 65 -15.13 2.79 -2.04
CA LYS A 65 -14.31 3.64 -1.18
C LYS A 65 -12.99 2.93 -0.87
N LEU A 66 -11.87 3.62 -1.15
CA LEU A 66 -10.54 3.14 -0.78
C LEU A 66 -10.32 3.24 0.74
N PRO A 67 -9.58 2.31 1.35
CA PRO A 67 -9.18 2.42 2.74
C PRO A 67 -8.39 3.72 2.99
N LYS A 68 -8.54 4.28 4.19
CA LYS A 68 -7.85 5.52 4.56
C LYS A 68 -6.34 5.31 4.50
N GLY A 69 -5.64 6.24 3.87
CA GLY A 69 -4.17 6.22 3.76
C GLY A 69 -3.59 5.32 2.66
N TYR A 70 -4.39 4.49 1.98
CA TYR A 70 -3.86 3.61 0.92
C TYR A 70 -3.28 4.39 -0.27
N ALA A 71 -4.02 5.37 -0.80
CA ALA A 71 -3.55 6.19 -1.92
C ALA A 71 -2.24 6.94 -1.64
N PRO A 72 -2.08 7.70 -0.52
CA PRO A 72 -0.81 8.36 -0.23
C PRO A 72 0.33 7.38 0.08
N ARG A 73 0.04 6.20 0.65
CA ARG A 73 1.05 5.14 0.87
C ARG A 73 1.58 4.62 -0.46
N LEU A 74 0.71 4.33 -1.42
CA LEU A 74 1.07 3.88 -2.76
C LEU A 74 1.86 4.94 -3.54
N LEU A 75 1.56 6.22 -3.33
CA LEU A 75 2.35 7.33 -3.89
C LEU A 75 3.76 7.37 -3.28
N ARG A 76 3.87 7.25 -1.95
CA ARG A 76 5.15 7.32 -1.24
C ARG A 76 6.03 6.09 -1.42
N SER A 77 5.46 4.92 -1.74
CA SER A 77 6.26 3.71 -1.97
C SER A 77 7.06 3.77 -3.28
N ARG A 78 6.69 4.64 -4.22
CA ARG A 78 7.47 4.85 -5.45
C ARG A 78 8.63 5.81 -5.23
N THR A 79 9.83 5.36 -5.55
CA THR A 79 11.06 6.14 -5.42
C THR A 79 11.05 7.35 -6.34
N GLU A 80 10.50 7.25 -7.55
CA GLU A 80 10.46 8.36 -8.52
C GLU A 80 9.57 9.50 -8.03
N PHE A 81 8.46 9.17 -7.38
CA PHE A 81 7.59 10.17 -6.76
C PHE A 81 8.33 10.90 -5.64
N THR A 82 9.03 10.15 -4.77
CA THR A 82 9.79 10.72 -3.65
C THR A 82 10.92 11.63 -4.15
N ILE A 83 11.68 11.20 -5.16
CA ILE A 83 12.74 12.02 -5.79
C ILE A 83 12.14 13.29 -6.38
N GLY A 84 11.00 13.20 -7.09
CA GLY A 84 10.32 14.36 -7.65
C GLY A 84 9.89 15.38 -6.60
N VAL A 85 9.33 14.92 -5.46
CA VAL A 85 8.99 15.80 -4.33
C VAL A 85 10.23 16.51 -3.78
N VAL A 86 11.33 15.78 -3.56
CA VAL A 86 12.58 16.37 -3.04
C VAL A 86 13.13 17.43 -4.00
N PHE A 87 13.12 17.16 -5.31
CA PHE A 87 13.62 18.10 -6.32
C PHE A 87 12.82 19.41 -6.33
N ILE A 88 11.49 19.33 -6.24
CA ILE A 88 10.65 20.53 -6.13
C ILE A 88 10.86 21.24 -4.79
N ALA A 89 10.93 20.49 -3.69
CA ALA A 89 11.10 21.04 -2.35
C ALA A 89 12.42 21.81 -2.18
N LEU A 90 13.49 21.40 -2.87
CA LEU A 90 14.77 22.10 -2.88
C LEU A 90 14.83 23.20 -3.96
N GLY A 91 14.38 22.89 -5.17
CA GLY A 91 14.48 23.80 -6.32
C GLY A 91 13.59 25.03 -6.20
N LEU A 92 12.37 24.87 -5.67
CA LEU A 92 11.41 25.99 -5.61
C LEU A 92 11.86 27.09 -4.64
N PRO A 93 12.26 26.81 -3.38
CA PRO A 93 12.79 27.86 -2.50
C PRO A 93 14.08 28.49 -3.03
N MET A 94 15.01 27.69 -3.58
CA MET A 94 16.24 28.21 -4.17
C MET A 94 15.95 29.17 -5.34
N CYS A 95 14.96 28.84 -6.17
CA CYS A 95 14.51 29.70 -7.26
C CYS A 95 14.09 31.08 -6.74
N PHE A 96 13.24 31.14 -5.71
CA PHE A 96 12.78 32.42 -5.16
C PHE A 96 13.87 33.19 -4.43
N ILE A 97 14.67 32.52 -3.60
CA ILE A 97 15.70 33.17 -2.76
C ILE A 97 16.80 33.78 -3.64
N PHE A 98 17.41 32.99 -4.53
CA PHE A 98 18.52 33.48 -5.34
C PHE A 98 18.06 34.48 -6.41
N SER A 99 16.89 34.26 -7.02
CA SER A 99 16.35 35.24 -7.97
C SER A 99 16.02 36.56 -7.28
N GLY A 100 15.46 36.53 -6.06
CA GLY A 100 15.20 37.73 -5.27
C GLY A 100 16.46 38.51 -4.94
N ILE A 101 17.53 37.83 -4.49
CA ILE A 101 18.84 38.46 -4.24
C ILE A 101 19.42 39.04 -5.52
N GLY A 102 19.37 38.30 -6.63
CA GLY A 102 19.88 38.76 -7.93
C GLY A 102 19.16 40.00 -8.44
N LEU A 103 17.83 40.07 -8.30
CA LEU A 103 17.05 41.26 -8.64
C LEU A 103 17.37 42.44 -7.72
N GLY A 104 17.52 42.20 -6.40
CA GLY A 104 17.79 43.26 -5.44
C GLY A 104 19.20 43.84 -5.52
N THR A 105 20.20 43.02 -5.85
CA THR A 105 21.62 43.42 -5.91
C THR A 105 22.09 43.79 -7.31
N GLY A 106 21.34 43.41 -8.36
CA GLY A 106 21.76 43.55 -9.76
C GLY A 106 22.85 42.54 -10.19
N ILE A 107 23.23 41.60 -9.33
CA ILE A 107 24.25 40.59 -9.64
C ILE A 107 23.62 39.48 -10.48
N TRP A 108 23.94 39.47 -11.78
CA TRP A 108 23.35 38.53 -12.74
C TRP A 108 23.63 37.05 -12.45
N LEU A 109 24.75 36.74 -11.76
CA LEU A 109 25.09 35.38 -11.36
C LEU A 109 23.99 34.72 -10.50
N PHE A 110 23.38 35.48 -9.59
CA PHE A 110 22.29 34.97 -8.75
C PHE A 110 21.01 34.73 -9.53
N LEU A 111 20.76 35.48 -10.61
CA LEU A 111 19.65 35.22 -11.53
C LEU A 111 19.89 33.96 -12.35
N LEU A 112 21.13 33.68 -12.76
CA LEU A 112 21.47 32.46 -13.48
C LEU A 112 21.32 31.22 -12.58
N ILE A 113 21.81 31.28 -11.34
CA ILE A 113 21.69 30.16 -10.39
C ILE A 113 20.23 30.00 -9.93
N GLY A 114 19.59 31.09 -9.50
CA GLY A 114 18.21 31.08 -9.02
C GLY A 114 17.23 30.77 -10.13
N GLY A 115 17.26 31.54 -11.22
CA GLY A 115 16.33 31.40 -12.33
C GLY A 115 16.66 30.22 -13.25
N GLY A 116 17.93 29.99 -13.57
CA GLY A 116 18.34 28.94 -14.50
C GLY A 116 18.42 27.56 -13.83
N LEU A 117 19.44 27.35 -12.99
CA LEU A 117 19.71 26.03 -12.41
C LEU A 117 18.52 25.53 -11.57
N SER A 118 17.92 26.38 -10.74
CA SER A 118 16.82 25.94 -9.88
C SER A 118 15.55 25.60 -10.67
N SER A 119 15.29 26.30 -11.79
CA SER A 119 14.18 25.94 -12.70
C SER A 119 14.36 24.56 -13.32
N ILE A 120 15.59 24.16 -13.64
CA ILE A 120 15.87 22.79 -14.13
C ILE A 120 15.44 21.76 -13.07
N PHE A 121 15.80 21.97 -11.80
CA PHE A 121 15.39 21.06 -10.71
C PHE A 121 13.87 21.00 -10.55
N VAL A 122 13.18 22.13 -10.58
CA VAL A 122 11.72 22.19 -10.48
C VAL A 122 11.06 21.48 -11.67
N LEU A 123 11.53 21.71 -12.89
CA LEU A 123 11.00 21.07 -14.10
C LEU A 123 11.23 19.56 -14.11
N LEU A 124 12.43 19.10 -13.75
CA LEU A 124 12.73 17.67 -13.61
C LEU A 124 11.87 17.03 -12.53
N GLY A 125 11.74 17.68 -11.36
CA GLY A 125 10.90 17.22 -10.27
C GLY A 125 9.43 17.10 -10.69
N ALA A 126 8.89 18.12 -11.36
CA ALA A 126 7.52 18.12 -11.87
C ALA A 126 7.31 17.04 -12.94
N GLY A 127 8.29 16.82 -13.82
CA GLY A 127 8.27 15.74 -14.79
C GLY A 127 8.19 14.36 -14.13
N LEU A 128 9.05 14.09 -13.14
CA LEU A 128 9.03 12.83 -12.38
C LEU A 128 7.69 12.61 -11.65
N LEU A 129 7.13 13.66 -11.03
CA LEU A 129 5.80 13.58 -10.40
C LEU A 129 4.71 13.28 -11.42
N TYR A 130 4.75 13.91 -12.59
CA TYR A 130 3.77 13.68 -13.65
C TYR A 130 3.82 12.24 -14.19
N PHE A 131 5.01 11.73 -14.49
CA PHE A 131 5.19 10.39 -15.01
C PHE A 131 4.86 9.31 -13.98
N SER A 132 5.19 9.52 -12.70
CA SER A 132 4.85 8.60 -11.61
C SER A 132 3.36 8.60 -11.27
N TRP A 133 2.66 9.74 -11.41
CA TRP A 133 1.23 9.85 -11.13
C TRP A 133 0.36 9.04 -12.11
N ARG A 134 0.73 9.00 -13.39
CA ARG A 134 -0.03 8.30 -14.44
C ARG A 134 -0.33 6.82 -14.11
N PRO A 135 0.65 5.94 -13.83
CA PRO A 135 0.38 4.53 -13.50
C PRO A 135 -0.39 4.38 -12.18
N ILE A 136 -0.07 5.19 -11.16
CA ILE A 136 -0.76 5.15 -9.87
C ILE A 136 -2.25 5.50 -10.02
N SER A 137 -2.56 6.51 -10.85
CA SER A 137 -3.95 6.90 -11.12
C SER A 137 -4.75 5.79 -11.80
N ARG A 138 -4.11 4.95 -12.63
CA ARG A 138 -4.74 3.78 -13.25
C ARG A 138 -5.00 2.71 -12.20
N HIS A 139 -4.00 2.39 -11.39
CA HIS A 139 -4.12 1.45 -10.26
C HIS A 139 -5.26 1.84 -9.31
N LEU A 140 -5.29 3.10 -8.86
CA LEU A 140 -6.35 3.62 -7.98
C LEU A 140 -7.72 3.65 -8.65
N ARG A 141 -7.79 3.87 -9.97
CA ARG A 141 -9.04 3.77 -10.73
C ARG A 141 -9.54 2.33 -10.79
N CYS A 142 -8.69 1.32 -11.00
CA CYS A 142 -9.10 -0.09 -10.94
C CYS A 142 -9.70 -0.43 -9.57
N TYR A 143 -9.07 0.00 -8.47
CA TYR A 143 -9.65 -0.24 -7.15
C TYR A 143 -10.99 0.46 -6.93
N ARG A 144 -11.18 1.68 -7.42
CA ARG A 144 -12.43 2.43 -7.23
C ARG A 144 -13.54 1.97 -8.17
N HIS A 145 -13.24 1.80 -9.45
CA HIS A 145 -14.24 1.63 -10.51
C HIS A 145 -14.18 0.28 -11.21
N GLY A 146 -13.13 -0.52 -10.96
CA GLY A 146 -12.94 -1.78 -11.66
C GLY A 146 -14.02 -2.82 -11.36
N MET A 147 -14.36 -3.62 -12.35
CA MET A 147 -15.26 -4.76 -12.18
C MET A 147 -14.48 -5.97 -11.64
N LEU A 148 -15.17 -6.81 -10.88
CA LEU A 148 -14.58 -8.02 -10.31
C LEU A 148 -14.57 -9.13 -11.37
N ALA A 149 -13.44 -9.78 -11.55
CA ALA A 149 -13.32 -11.02 -12.33
C ALA A 149 -12.68 -12.11 -11.47
N ALA A 150 -13.14 -13.35 -11.66
CA ALA A 150 -12.41 -14.52 -11.19
C ALA A 150 -11.07 -14.59 -11.94
N ALA A 151 -10.00 -14.75 -11.17
CA ALA A 151 -8.64 -14.83 -11.67
C ALA A 151 -7.96 -16.09 -11.13
N GLU A 152 -6.96 -16.56 -11.84
CA GLU A 152 -6.12 -17.70 -11.46
C GLU A 152 -4.66 -17.31 -11.62
N ILE A 153 -3.84 -17.60 -10.61
CA ILE A 153 -2.41 -17.30 -10.64
C ILE A 153 -1.74 -18.30 -11.58
N SER A 154 -1.19 -17.80 -12.68
CA SER A 154 -0.57 -18.64 -13.71
C SER A 154 0.91 -18.87 -13.47
N ASP A 155 1.62 -17.89 -12.89
CA ASP A 155 3.06 -17.98 -12.67
C ASP A 155 3.50 -17.12 -11.47
N VAL A 156 4.52 -17.58 -10.74
CA VAL A 156 5.13 -16.87 -9.61
C VAL A 156 6.63 -17.12 -9.62
N PHE A 157 7.43 -16.07 -9.84
CA PHE A 157 8.89 -16.19 -9.94
C PHE A 157 9.59 -14.94 -9.40
N GLU A 158 10.88 -15.07 -9.09
CA GLU A 158 11.75 -13.94 -8.73
C GLU A 158 12.31 -13.27 -10.00
N ASP A 159 12.23 -11.95 -10.08
CA ASP A 159 12.84 -11.17 -11.17
C ASP A 159 14.31 -10.90 -10.84
N HIS A 160 15.19 -11.79 -11.31
CA HIS A 160 16.64 -11.65 -11.14
C HIS A 160 17.28 -10.51 -11.94
N SER A 161 16.51 -9.77 -12.77
CA SER A 161 17.05 -8.63 -13.51
C SER A 161 17.21 -7.37 -12.66
N VAL A 162 16.57 -7.32 -11.48
CA VAL A 162 16.59 -6.15 -10.58
C VAL A 162 16.85 -6.60 -9.14
N VAL A 163 17.72 -5.88 -8.43
CA VAL A 163 17.97 -6.08 -7.00
C VAL A 163 17.52 -4.84 -6.23
N VAL A 164 16.59 -5.01 -5.28
CA VAL A 164 16.11 -3.94 -4.41
C VAL A 164 16.45 -4.31 -2.97
N ASN A 165 17.29 -3.51 -2.32
CA ASN A 165 17.76 -3.77 -0.95
C ASN A 165 18.36 -5.18 -0.74
N GLY A 166 19.08 -5.69 -1.73
CA GLY A 166 19.70 -7.02 -1.69
C GLY A 166 18.71 -8.19 -1.87
N GLN A 167 17.46 -7.92 -2.27
CA GLN A 167 16.45 -8.93 -2.55
C GLN A 167 15.95 -8.81 -4.00
N TYR A 168 15.61 -9.94 -4.61
CA TYR A 168 14.95 -9.98 -5.91
C TYR A 168 13.44 -9.79 -5.72
N PRO A 169 12.79 -8.86 -6.43
CA PRO A 169 11.36 -8.69 -6.33
C PRO A 169 10.63 -9.89 -6.94
N TRP A 170 9.48 -10.25 -6.37
CA TRP A 170 8.61 -11.30 -6.90
C TRP A 170 7.70 -10.75 -7.98
N VAL A 171 7.46 -11.54 -9.02
CA VAL A 171 6.51 -11.25 -10.09
C VAL A 171 5.41 -12.32 -10.06
N ILE A 172 4.16 -11.87 -9.96
CA ILE A 172 2.98 -12.72 -10.01
C ILE A 172 2.25 -12.44 -11.31
N ARG A 173 2.09 -13.46 -12.14
CA ARG A 173 1.23 -13.41 -13.32
C ARG A 173 -0.07 -14.14 -13.04
N TYR A 174 -1.15 -13.55 -13.52
CA TYR A 174 -2.49 -14.10 -13.33
C TYR A 174 -3.33 -13.92 -14.57
N GLN A 175 -4.23 -14.85 -14.80
CA GLN A 175 -5.18 -14.81 -15.90
C GLN A 175 -6.59 -14.60 -15.37
N TYR A 176 -7.38 -13.79 -16.06
CA TYR A 176 -8.78 -13.54 -15.71
C TYR A 176 -9.63 -13.40 -16.97
N ARG A 177 -10.94 -13.62 -16.84
CA ARG A 177 -11.88 -13.50 -17.95
C ARG A 177 -12.65 -12.19 -17.85
N ALA A 178 -12.61 -11.40 -18.92
CA ALA A 178 -13.32 -10.14 -19.05
C ALA A 178 -13.84 -9.97 -20.49
N ALA A 179 -15.10 -9.55 -20.65
CA ALA A 179 -15.74 -9.38 -21.95
C ALA A 179 -15.61 -10.60 -22.90
N GLY A 180 -15.66 -11.82 -22.35
CA GLY A 180 -15.52 -13.06 -23.11
C GLY A 180 -14.09 -13.43 -23.54
N GLN A 181 -13.09 -12.60 -23.24
CA GLN A 181 -11.69 -12.83 -23.55
C GLN A 181 -10.88 -13.13 -22.27
N VAL A 182 -9.83 -13.95 -22.41
CA VAL A 182 -8.83 -14.17 -21.35
C VAL A 182 -7.78 -13.08 -21.44
N TRP A 183 -7.56 -12.39 -20.33
CA TRP A 183 -6.55 -11.36 -20.17
C TRP A 183 -5.51 -11.81 -19.16
N GLU A 184 -4.29 -11.35 -19.33
CA GLU A 184 -3.19 -11.57 -18.40
C GLU A 184 -2.86 -10.26 -17.69
N GLY A 185 -2.63 -10.36 -16.38
CA GLY A 185 -2.15 -9.27 -15.55
C GLY A 185 -0.86 -9.65 -14.85
N GLU A 186 -0.08 -8.64 -14.48
CA GLU A 186 1.18 -8.78 -13.75
C GLU A 186 1.14 -7.87 -12.51
N GLU A 187 1.54 -8.41 -11.36
CA GLU A 187 1.75 -7.64 -10.13
C GLU A 187 3.14 -7.94 -9.56
N ARG A 188 3.87 -6.88 -9.18
CA ARG A 188 5.23 -6.98 -8.64
C ARG A 188 5.23 -6.71 -7.15
N LEU A 189 5.95 -7.53 -6.41
CA LEU A 189 6.10 -7.45 -4.97
C LEU A 189 7.56 -7.19 -4.60
N GLU A 190 7.80 -6.08 -3.92
CA GLU A 190 9.12 -5.73 -3.38
C GLU A 190 9.47 -6.52 -2.10
N ARG A 191 8.50 -7.23 -1.52
CA ARG A 191 8.63 -7.97 -0.26
C ARG A 191 8.50 -9.47 -0.49
N SER A 192 8.75 -10.23 0.57
CA SER A 192 8.49 -11.66 0.65
C SER A 192 7.09 -12.01 0.12
N LEU A 193 7.03 -13.02 -0.74
CA LEU A 193 5.80 -13.63 -1.20
C LEU A 193 4.98 -14.12 0.01
N PRO A 194 3.71 -13.71 0.17
CA PRO A 194 2.86 -14.27 1.21
C PRO A 194 2.73 -15.79 1.01
N GLU A 195 2.81 -16.56 2.09
CA GLU A 195 2.65 -18.03 2.04
C GLU A 195 1.33 -18.46 1.40
N SER A 196 0.32 -17.58 1.41
CA SER A 196 -0.97 -17.85 0.80
C SER A 196 -0.98 -17.80 -0.73
N ILE A 197 0.13 -17.48 -1.41
CA ILE A 197 0.20 -17.30 -2.87
C ILE A 197 0.88 -18.49 -3.55
N HIS A 198 0.13 -19.22 -4.38
CA HIS A 198 0.65 -20.35 -5.16
C HIS A 198 0.08 -20.38 -6.59
N VAL A 199 0.80 -21.00 -7.51
CA VAL A 199 0.33 -21.22 -8.89
C VAL A 199 -0.93 -22.10 -8.88
N GLY A 200 -1.92 -21.78 -9.73
CA GLY A 200 -3.23 -22.40 -9.80
C GLY A 200 -4.23 -21.91 -8.74
N GLN A 201 -3.80 -21.03 -7.84
CA GLN A 201 -4.69 -20.47 -6.84
C GLN A 201 -5.73 -19.55 -7.48
N LYS A 202 -6.99 -19.76 -7.12
CA LYS A 202 -8.10 -18.89 -7.48
C LYS A 202 -8.09 -17.63 -6.62
N THR A 203 -8.17 -16.49 -7.28
CA THR A 203 -8.20 -15.17 -6.66
C THR A 203 -9.17 -14.27 -7.43
N HIS A 204 -9.21 -12.98 -7.07
CA HIS A 204 -9.97 -11.98 -7.80
C HIS A 204 -9.04 -10.94 -8.40
N ALA A 205 -9.36 -10.54 -9.63
CA ALA A 205 -8.77 -9.38 -10.26
C ALA A 205 -9.82 -8.27 -10.40
N LEU A 206 -9.38 -7.03 -10.26
CA LEU A 206 -10.16 -5.85 -10.58
C LEU A 206 -9.66 -5.28 -11.90
N TYR A 207 -10.54 -5.14 -12.88
CA TYR A 207 -10.18 -4.62 -14.21
C TYR A 207 -11.10 -3.46 -14.62
N LEU A 208 -10.63 -2.56 -15.48
CA LEU A 208 -11.47 -1.49 -16.01
C LEU A 208 -12.23 -1.96 -17.27
N PRO A 209 -13.57 -1.85 -17.33
CA PRO A 209 -14.34 -2.27 -18.51
C PRO A 209 -13.88 -1.57 -19.80
N GLU A 210 -13.56 -0.27 -19.71
CA GLU A 210 -13.10 0.55 -20.83
C GLU A 210 -11.68 0.23 -21.29
N ALA A 211 -10.89 -0.46 -20.47
CA ALA A 211 -9.52 -0.86 -20.77
C ALA A 211 -9.19 -2.19 -20.05
N PRO A 212 -9.69 -3.33 -20.55
CA PRO A 212 -9.61 -4.60 -19.83
C PRO A 212 -8.19 -5.02 -19.46
N GLY A 213 -7.18 -4.71 -20.28
CA GLY A 213 -5.77 -4.99 -19.98
C GLY A 213 -5.18 -4.19 -18.80
N VAL A 214 -5.94 -3.31 -18.15
CA VAL A 214 -5.54 -2.65 -16.90
C VAL A 214 -6.22 -3.34 -15.73
N SER A 215 -5.48 -4.22 -15.04
CA SER A 215 -5.97 -4.98 -13.89
C SER A 215 -5.06 -4.91 -12.68
N VAL A 216 -5.60 -5.27 -11.52
CA VAL A 216 -4.90 -5.40 -10.23
C VAL A 216 -5.43 -6.61 -9.47
N LEU A 217 -4.60 -7.32 -8.71
CA LEU A 217 -5.11 -8.38 -7.83
C LEU A 217 -5.88 -7.79 -6.65
N PHE A 218 -6.82 -8.56 -6.12
CA PHE A 218 -7.57 -8.22 -4.94
C PHE A 218 -7.57 -9.37 -3.93
N PRO A 219 -7.17 -9.13 -2.66
CA PRO A 219 -6.69 -7.86 -2.10
C PRO A 219 -5.31 -7.43 -2.64
N SER A 220 -4.97 -6.14 -2.47
CA SER A 220 -3.65 -5.57 -2.83
C SER A 220 -2.52 -6.34 -2.15
N LEU A 221 -1.45 -6.68 -2.87
CA LEU A 221 -0.29 -7.34 -2.28
C LEU A 221 0.84 -6.32 -1.93
N VAL A 222 0.74 -5.09 -2.44
CA VAL A 222 1.68 -3.95 -2.26
C VAL A 222 1.57 -3.25 -0.88
#